data_AF-A0A0D0D7H0-F1
#
_entry.id   AF-A0A0D0D7H0-F1
#
_cell.length_a   1.000
_cell.length_b   1.000
_cell.length_c   1.000
_cell.angle_alpha   90.00
_cell.angle_beta   90.00
_cell.angle_gamma   90.00
#
_symmetry.space_group_name_H-M   'P 1'
#
loop_
_entity.id
_entity.type
_entity.pdbx_description
1 polymer ?
#
loop_
_entity_poly.entity_id
_entity_poly.type
_entity_poly.pdbx_seq_one_letter_code
_entity_poly.pdbx_strand_id
1 'polypeptide(L)'
;MNKQMDGPTCPLVYTDYILCHSSHSITIFAAYPIINQQEHPVTYHLLKCMQAFIDLDIYTALEVHTEETLAAGHAALKTFSEMMMPQPTQKNWNFPKIHTNSHVFDNITPKGATKNYNTKPNESMHRPLKTIY
;
A
#
# COMPACT_ATOMS: atom_id res chain seq x y z
N MET A 1 26.46 10.36 -44.25
CA MET A 1 25.10 10.52 -43.69
C MET A 1 24.97 9.52 -42.55
N ASN A 2 24.61 9.85 -41.30
CA ASN A 2 23.58 10.76 -40.75
C ASN A 2 22.16 10.35 -41.18
N LYS A 3 21.21 9.97 -40.31
CA LYS A 3 21.24 9.61 -38.87
C LYS A 3 20.67 8.17 -38.71
N GLN A 4 20.03 7.63 -37.66
CA GLN A 4 19.51 8.08 -36.35
C GLN A 4 19.44 6.86 -35.40
N MET A 5 19.29 7.09 -34.09
CA MET A 5 18.86 6.04 -33.13
C MET A 5 17.46 6.34 -32.62
N ASP A 6 16.61 5.32 -32.48
CA ASP A 6 15.50 5.31 -31.53
C ASP A 6 15.45 3.91 -30.90
N GLY A 7 15.71 3.84 -29.60
CA GLY A 7 15.60 2.60 -28.82
C GLY A 7 14.20 2.43 -28.24
N PRO A 8 13.85 1.24 -27.71
CA PRO A 8 12.57 1.03 -27.07
C PRO A 8 12.43 1.95 -25.83
N THR A 9 11.47 2.88 -25.89
CA THR A 9 11.14 3.81 -24.81
C THR A 9 10.43 3.07 -23.67
N CYS A 10 11.23 2.43 -22.81
CA CYS A 10 10.74 1.89 -21.55
C CYS A 10 10.14 3.04 -20.70
N PRO A 11 8.86 2.96 -20.28
CA PRO A 11 8.24 4.00 -19.46
C PRO A 11 8.70 3.86 -17.99
N LEU A 12 9.92 4.31 -17.70
CA LEU A 12 10.58 4.30 -16.39
C LEU A 12 9.89 5.18 -15.31
N VAL A 13 8.68 5.67 -15.56
CA VAL A 13 7.89 6.48 -14.61
C VAL A 13 7.18 5.59 -13.57
N TYR A 14 6.99 4.30 -13.84
CA TYR A 14 6.29 3.38 -12.93
C TYR A 14 7.22 2.72 -11.89
N THR A 15 8.50 2.53 -12.20
CA THR A 15 9.46 1.79 -11.35
C THR A 15 9.93 2.58 -10.13
N ASP A 16 10.13 3.88 -10.28
CA ASP A 16 10.97 4.63 -9.37
C ASP A 16 10.25 5.01 -8.06
N TYR A 17 8.92 5.13 -8.11
CA TYR A 17 8.08 5.28 -6.92
C TYR A 17 8.01 3.99 -6.08
N ILE A 18 8.11 2.80 -6.71
CA ILE A 18 7.99 1.50 -6.03
C ILE A 18 9.21 1.23 -5.12
N LEU A 19 10.40 1.73 -5.50
CA LEU A 19 11.64 1.51 -4.76
C LEU A 19 11.74 2.29 -3.43
N CYS A 20 10.84 3.24 -3.16
CA CYS A 20 11.09 4.30 -2.16
C CYS A 20 10.35 4.16 -0.81
N HIS A 21 9.48 3.15 -0.60
CA HIS A 21 8.76 3.03 0.70
C HIS A 21 8.48 1.65 1.32
N SER A 22 8.56 0.53 0.59
CA SER A 22 8.17 -0.77 1.18
C SER A 22 9.01 -1.96 0.69
N SER A 23 9.92 -2.43 1.56
CA SER A 23 10.66 -3.69 1.41
C SER A 23 9.74 -4.90 1.18
N HIS A 24 8.54 -4.86 1.78
CA HIS A 24 7.48 -5.86 1.67
C HIS A 24 7.09 -6.18 0.21
N SER A 25 7.11 -5.19 -0.69
CA SER A 25 6.73 -5.35 -2.10
C SER A 25 7.61 -6.37 -2.83
N ILE A 26 8.91 -6.34 -2.57
CA ILE A 26 9.89 -7.26 -3.16
C ILE A 26 9.70 -8.67 -2.60
N THR A 27 9.42 -8.79 -1.30
CA THR A 27 9.16 -10.09 -0.65
C THR A 27 7.94 -10.80 -1.24
N ILE A 28 6.86 -10.09 -1.53
CA ILE A 28 5.66 -10.66 -2.15
C ILE A 28 5.98 -11.19 -3.55
N PHE A 29 6.67 -10.39 -4.38
CA PHE A 29 7.02 -10.80 -5.74
C PHE A 29 7.94 -12.03 -5.76
N ALA A 30 8.92 -12.10 -4.86
CA ALA A 30 9.81 -13.26 -4.71
C ALA A 30 9.11 -14.51 -4.15
N ALA A 31 8.01 -14.35 -3.40
CA ALA A 31 7.26 -15.46 -2.81
C ALA A 31 6.27 -16.12 -3.81
N TYR A 32 5.72 -15.37 -4.77
CA TYR A 32 4.70 -15.88 -5.70
C TYR A 32 5.11 -17.12 -6.53
N PRO A 33 6.36 -17.25 -7.03
CA PRO A 33 6.79 -18.46 -7.74
C PRO A 33 6.93 -19.70 -6.85
N ILE A 34 7.01 -19.52 -5.53
CA ILE A 34 7.25 -20.60 -4.55
C ILE A 34 5.93 -21.02 -3.90
N ILE A 35 5.11 -20.04 -3.50
CA ILE A 35 3.86 -20.25 -2.79
C ILE A 35 2.72 -20.34 -3.80
N ASN A 36 2.31 -21.56 -4.14
CA ASN A 36 1.19 -21.83 -5.04
C ASN A 36 -0.10 -22.17 -4.28
N GLN A 37 -1.24 -22.00 -4.95
CA GLN A 37 -2.57 -22.19 -4.37
C GLN A 37 -2.91 -23.66 -4.04
N GLN A 38 -2.28 -24.63 -4.72
CA GLN A 38 -2.61 -26.05 -4.59
C GLN A 38 -1.95 -26.68 -3.36
N GLU A 39 -0.65 -26.45 -3.19
CA GLU A 39 0.14 -26.99 -2.09
C GLU A 39 0.02 -26.15 -0.81
N HIS A 40 -0.17 -24.83 -0.94
CA HIS A 40 -0.13 -23.88 0.18
C HIS A 40 -1.33 -22.91 0.21
N PRO A 41 -2.59 -23.38 0.15
CA PRO A 41 -3.78 -22.52 -0.01
C PRO A 41 -3.93 -21.42 1.05
N VAL A 42 -3.61 -21.71 2.32
CA VAL A 42 -3.70 -20.72 3.41
C VAL A 42 -2.62 -19.64 3.27
N THR A 43 -1.39 -20.03 2.96
CA THR A 43 -0.27 -19.10 2.75
C THR A 43 -0.44 -18.29 1.48
N TYR A 44 -1.02 -18.89 0.43
CA TYR A 44 -1.41 -18.21 -0.80
C TYR A 44 -2.51 -17.17 -0.54
N HIS A 45 -3.54 -17.49 0.24
CA HIS A 45 -4.56 -16.50 0.65
C HIS A 45 -3.94 -15.32 1.40
N LEU A 46 -3.02 -15.60 2.34
CA LEU A 46 -2.27 -14.55 3.05
C LEU A 46 -1.44 -13.69 2.09
N LEU A 47 -0.78 -14.28 1.10
CA LEU A 47 -0.02 -13.55 0.07
C LEU A 47 -0.94 -12.66 -0.78
N LYS A 48 -2.14 -13.14 -1.14
CA LYS A 48 -3.18 -12.33 -1.81
C LYS A 48 -3.70 -11.19 -0.92
N CYS A 49 -3.86 -11.40 0.39
CA CYS A 49 -4.22 -10.34 1.35
C CYS A 49 -3.14 -9.26 1.44
N MET A 50 -1.86 -9.67 1.49
CA MET A 50 -0.72 -8.75 1.50
C MET A 50 -0.63 -7.96 0.19
N GLN A 51 -0.91 -8.58 -0.97
CA GLN A 51 -1.00 -7.86 -2.23
C GLN A 51 -2.10 -6.78 -2.18
N ALA A 52 -3.34 -7.15 -1.81
CA ALA A 52 -4.45 -6.20 -1.75
C ALA A 52 -4.21 -5.06 -0.74
N PHE A 53 -3.42 -5.31 0.32
CA PHE A 53 -2.96 -4.26 1.22
C PHE A 53 -1.97 -3.29 0.56
N ILE A 54 -1.01 -3.77 -0.24
CA ILE A 54 -0.07 -2.90 -0.96
C ILE A 54 -0.78 -2.12 -2.07
N ASP A 55 -1.71 -2.75 -2.80
CA ASP A 55 -2.52 -2.08 -3.81
C ASP A 55 -3.31 -0.90 -3.17
N LEU A 56 -3.86 -1.10 -1.97
CA LEU A 56 -4.49 -0.05 -1.16
C LEU A 56 -3.49 1.02 -0.67
N ASP A 57 -2.34 0.60 -0.12
CA ASP A 57 -1.30 1.49 0.41
C ASP A 57 -0.83 2.48 -0.67
N ILE A 58 -0.57 1.99 -1.89
CA ILE A 58 -0.22 2.78 -3.07
C ILE A 58 -1.25 3.89 -3.34
N TYR A 59 -2.55 3.56 -3.38
CA TYR A 59 -3.59 4.59 -3.58
C TYR A 59 -3.66 5.58 -2.41
N THR A 60 -3.43 5.16 -1.16
CA THR A 60 -3.47 6.06 0.01
C THR A 60 -2.20 6.91 0.19
N ALA A 61 -1.12 6.58 -0.51
CA ALA A 61 0.16 7.30 -0.49
C ALA A 61 0.27 8.40 -1.56
N LEU A 62 -0.73 8.54 -2.44
CA LEU A 62 -0.76 9.59 -3.46
C LEU A 62 -0.77 11.00 -2.83
N GLU A 63 0.02 11.91 -3.40
CA GLU A 63 0.07 13.31 -2.95
C GLU A 63 -1.01 14.19 -3.62
N VAL A 64 -1.57 13.70 -4.73
CA VAL A 64 -2.66 14.33 -5.49
C VAL A 64 -3.67 13.26 -5.86
N HIS A 65 -4.93 13.48 -5.52
CA HIS A 65 -6.03 12.57 -5.85
C HIS A 65 -6.96 13.19 -6.90
N THR A 66 -7.25 12.42 -7.95
CA THR A 66 -8.35 12.64 -8.90
C THR A 66 -9.55 11.75 -8.58
N GLU A 67 -10.72 12.06 -9.13
CA GLU A 67 -11.93 11.23 -9.02
C GLU A 67 -11.67 9.77 -9.42
N GLU A 68 -10.89 9.54 -10.47
CA GLU A 68 -10.45 8.21 -10.93
C GLU A 68 -9.62 7.49 -9.87
N THR A 69 -8.59 8.14 -9.30
CA THR A 69 -7.75 7.53 -8.25
C THR A 69 -8.51 7.29 -6.95
N LEU A 70 -9.53 8.10 -6.63
CA LEU A 70 -10.41 7.87 -5.49
C LEU A 70 -11.31 6.66 -5.74
N ALA A 71 -11.94 6.56 -6.92
CA ALA A 71 -12.75 5.40 -7.29
C ALA A 71 -11.93 4.09 -7.29
N ALA A 72 -10.72 4.12 -7.85
CA ALA A 72 -9.79 2.99 -7.81
C ALA A 72 -9.34 2.65 -6.38
N GLY A 73 -9.06 3.66 -5.56
CA GLY A 73 -8.74 3.50 -4.13
C GLY A 73 -9.86 2.86 -3.32
N HIS A 74 -11.12 3.31 -3.50
CA HIS A 74 -12.29 2.67 -2.90
C HIS A 74 -12.46 1.21 -3.35
N ALA A 75 -12.16 0.90 -4.62
CA ALA A 75 -12.18 -0.49 -5.12
C ALA A 75 -11.07 -1.36 -4.50
N ALA A 76 -9.85 -0.81 -4.32
CA ALA A 76 -8.76 -1.48 -3.61
C ALA A 76 -9.09 -1.71 -2.13
N LEU A 77 -9.67 -0.72 -1.44
CA LEU A 77 -10.14 -0.84 -0.06
C LEU A 77 -11.21 -1.93 0.10
N LYS A 78 -12.19 -1.96 -0.81
CA LYS A 78 -13.20 -3.02 -0.85
C LYS A 78 -12.55 -4.40 -1.02
N THR A 79 -11.66 -4.54 -2.00
CA THR A 79 -10.94 -5.79 -2.29
C THR A 79 -10.14 -6.27 -1.07
N PHE A 80 -9.41 -5.37 -0.41
CA PHE A 80 -8.68 -5.68 0.82
C PHE A 80 -9.64 -6.10 1.96
N SER A 81 -10.76 -5.40 2.14
CA SER A 81 -11.75 -5.73 3.18
C SER A 81 -12.43 -7.07 2.93
N GLU A 82 -12.71 -7.43 1.68
CA GLU A 82 -13.28 -8.73 1.30
C GLU A 82 -12.26 -9.86 1.53
N MET A 83 -10.99 -9.64 1.20
CA MET A 83 -9.89 -10.60 1.45
C MET A 83 -9.58 -10.82 2.95
N MET A 84 -9.81 -9.81 3.78
CA MET A 84 -9.59 -9.83 5.24
C MET A 84 -10.81 -10.27 6.07
N MET A 85 -11.94 -10.59 5.42
CA MET A 85 -13.09 -11.23 6.08
C MET A 85 -12.69 -12.58 6.72
N PRO A 86 -13.42 -13.06 7.74
CA PRO A 86 -13.05 -14.26 8.48
C PRO A 86 -13.14 -15.54 7.64
N GLN A 87 -12.03 -15.85 6.96
CA GLN A 87 -11.63 -17.20 6.57
C GLN A 87 -11.67 -18.14 7.80
N PRO A 88 -11.80 -19.48 7.65
CA PRO A 88 -12.21 -20.42 8.72
C PRO A 88 -11.34 -20.49 10.00
N THR A 89 -10.27 -19.70 10.10
CA THR A 89 -9.64 -19.38 11.39
C THR A 89 -10.59 -18.55 12.27
N GLN A 90 -10.84 -18.98 13.52
CA GLN A 90 -11.69 -18.27 14.50
C GLN A 90 -11.18 -16.86 14.92
N LYS A 91 -10.11 -16.35 14.32
CA LYS A 91 -9.47 -15.10 14.72
C LYS A 91 -10.21 -13.90 14.12
N ASN A 92 -10.91 -13.16 14.99
CA ASN A 92 -11.45 -11.86 14.63
C ASN A 92 -10.30 -10.86 14.36
N TRP A 93 -10.27 -10.28 13.15
CA TRP A 93 -9.29 -9.28 12.75
C TRP A 93 -9.80 -7.82 12.88
N ASN A 94 -10.99 -7.61 13.45
CA ASN A 94 -11.50 -6.27 13.78
C ASN A 94 -10.76 -5.69 14.99
N PHE A 95 -9.59 -5.08 14.73
CA PHE A 95 -8.87 -4.24 15.68
C PHE A 95 -8.70 -2.81 15.12
N PRO A 96 -8.54 -1.77 15.97
CA PRO A 96 -8.64 -0.37 15.52
C PRO A 96 -7.72 0.01 14.36
N LYS A 97 -6.51 -0.56 14.29
CA LYS A 97 -5.50 -0.29 13.24
C LYS A 97 -5.75 -1.04 11.90
N ILE A 98 -6.71 -1.96 11.83
CA ILE A 98 -7.32 -2.36 10.54
C ILE A 98 -8.49 -1.44 10.21
N HIS A 99 -9.32 -1.09 11.21
CA HIS A 99 -10.50 -0.24 10.98
C HIS A 99 -10.15 1.19 10.51
N THR A 100 -8.95 1.71 10.81
CA THR A 100 -8.45 2.97 10.23
C THR A 100 -8.48 2.99 8.71
N ASN A 101 -8.30 1.83 8.06
CA ASN A 101 -8.33 1.74 6.59
C ASN A 101 -9.75 1.94 6.04
N SER A 102 -10.78 1.52 6.79
CA SER A 102 -12.18 1.69 6.40
C SER A 102 -12.57 3.15 6.17
N HIS A 103 -11.93 4.08 6.87
CA HIS A 103 -12.20 5.52 6.80
C HIS A 103 -11.17 6.30 5.97
N VAL A 104 -10.24 5.63 5.26
CA VAL A 104 -9.06 6.31 4.71
C VAL A 104 -9.43 7.29 3.58
N PHE A 105 -10.31 6.90 2.66
CA PHE A 105 -10.76 7.76 1.56
C PHE A 105 -11.77 8.84 2.01
N ASP A 106 -12.59 8.53 3.02
CA ASP A 106 -13.46 9.49 3.70
C ASP A 106 -12.66 10.57 4.45
N ASN A 107 -11.41 10.25 4.85
CA ASN A 107 -10.45 11.21 5.38
C ASN A 107 -9.70 11.96 4.27
N ILE A 108 -9.26 11.29 3.21
CA ILE A 108 -8.54 11.89 2.08
C ILE A 108 -9.40 12.96 1.39
N THR A 109 -10.66 12.65 1.08
CA THR A 109 -11.57 13.52 0.31
C THR A 109 -11.64 14.97 0.88
N PRO A 110 -11.86 15.21 2.19
CA PRO A 110 -11.83 16.55 2.77
C PRO A 110 -10.42 17.08 3.14
N LYS A 111 -9.36 16.26 3.10
CA LYS A 111 -8.00 16.60 3.58
C LYS A 111 -6.93 16.69 2.50
N GLY A 112 -7.25 16.33 1.26
CA GLY A 112 -6.33 16.29 0.12
C GLY A 112 -5.44 15.03 0.12
N ALA A 113 -4.59 14.83 1.13
CA ALA A 113 -3.65 13.71 1.18
C ALA A 113 -3.30 13.27 2.61
N THR A 114 -3.02 11.97 2.79
CA THR A 114 -2.67 11.35 4.09
C THR A 114 -1.38 11.93 4.69
N LYS A 115 -0.38 12.21 3.83
CA LYS A 115 0.94 12.75 4.15
C LYS A 115 0.90 13.98 5.07
N ASN A 116 -0.11 14.85 4.93
CA ASN A 116 -0.16 16.14 5.61
C ASN A 116 -0.61 16.07 7.08
N TYR A 117 -1.17 14.95 7.53
CA TYR A 117 -1.82 14.80 8.85
C TYR A 117 -1.13 13.75 9.74
N ASN A 118 0.17 13.53 9.53
CA ASN A 118 0.96 12.55 10.29
C ASN A 118 1.65 13.17 11.52
N THR A 119 1.98 12.34 12.51
CA THR A 119 2.57 12.73 13.80
C THR A 119 4.10 12.93 13.79
N LYS A 120 4.79 12.60 12.69
CA LYS A 120 6.28 12.60 12.60
C LYS A 120 6.93 13.94 12.97
N PRO A 121 6.37 15.14 12.66
CA PRO A 121 6.95 16.40 13.10
C PRO A 121 7.00 16.53 14.63
N ASN A 122 5.89 16.22 15.31
CA ASN A 122 5.78 16.25 16.77
C ASN A 122 6.66 15.16 17.41
N GLU A 123 6.66 13.94 16.86
CA GLU A 123 7.56 12.85 17.30
C GLU A 123 9.04 13.24 17.19
N SER A 124 9.43 14.00 16.16
CA SER A 124 10.80 14.50 16.01
C SER A 124 11.18 15.49 17.12
N MET A 125 10.24 16.33 17.56
CA MET A 125 10.44 17.31 18.64
C MET A 125 10.69 16.66 20.02
N HIS A 126 10.32 15.39 20.22
CA HIS A 126 10.68 14.65 21.45
C HIS A 126 12.16 14.22 21.48
N ARG A 127 12.87 14.21 20.35
CA ARG A 127 14.28 13.77 20.30
C ARG A 127 15.22 14.75 21.04
N PRO A 128 15.17 16.08 20.83
CA PRO A 128 15.96 17.02 21.64
C PRO A 128 15.60 16.99 23.13
N LEU A 129 14.31 16.82 23.48
CA LEU A 129 13.88 16.74 24.88
C LEU A 129 14.55 15.57 25.62
N LYS A 130 14.65 14.40 24.98
CA LYS A 130 15.38 13.23 25.50
C LYS A 130 16.91 13.40 25.57
N THR A 131 17.46 14.45 24.95
CA THR A 131 18.90 14.78 25.06
C THR A 131 19.19 15.78 26.19
N ILE A 132 18.14 16.43 26.73
CA ILE A 132 18.23 17.48 27.76
C ILE A 132 17.86 16.93 29.16
N TYR A 133 17.17 15.78 29.22
CA TYR A 133 16.71 15.09 30.44
C TYR A 133 17.28 13.67 30.51
#